data_AF-A0A8S3AUI2-F1
#
_entry.id   AF-A0A8S3AUI2-F1
#
_cell.length_a   1.000
_cell.length_b   1.000
_cell.length_c   1.000
_cell.angle_alpha   90.00
_cell.angle_beta   90.00
_cell.angle_gamma   90.00
#
_symmetry.space_group_name_H-M   'P 1'
#
loop_
_entity.id
_entity.type
_entity.pdbx_description
1 polymer ?
#
loop_
_entity_poly.entity_id
_entity_poly.type
_entity_poly.pdbx_seq_one_letter_code
_entity_poly.pdbx_strand_id
1 'polypeptide(L)' 'SGKYECKVENQYGTHTAEINIEVLPPPTTQQKLKDFDLSRGQEATITVTANGTPLPPCIWFHN' A
#
# COMPACT_ATOMS: atom_id res chain seq x y z
N SER A 1 5.77 -5.56 10.20
CA SER A 1 6.97 -6.34 9.87
C SER A 1 7.43 -7.08 11.13
N GLY A 2 8.20 -8.15 10.98
CA GLY A 2 8.70 -8.92 12.11
C GLY A 2 9.81 -9.89 11.70
N LYS A 3 10.66 -10.25 12.66
CA LYS A 3 11.71 -11.26 12.50
C LYS A 3 11.15 -12.62 12.94
N TYR A 4 11.32 -13.62 12.09
CA TYR A 4 10.92 -14.99 12.35
C TYR A 4 12.15 -15.88 12.36
N GLU A 5 12.12 -16.89 13.23
CA GLU A 5 13.20 -17.83 13.41
C GLU A 5 12.65 -19.26 13.29
N CYS A 6 13.34 -20.09 12.53
CA CYS A 6 13.11 -21.53 12.46
C CYS A 6 14.29 -22.24 13.12
N LYS A 7 14.01 -23.02 14.17
CA LYS A 7 14.98 -23.85 14.87
C LYS A 7 14.70 -25.32 14.58
N VAL A 8 15.72 -26.06 14.17
CA VAL A 8 15.68 -27.52 13.98
C VAL A 8 16.70 -28.16 14.92
N GLU A 9 16.29 -29.18 15.65
CA GLU A 9 17.12 -29.83 16.67
C GLU A 9 17.03 -31.35 16.55
N ASN A 10 18.18 -32.02 16.67
CA ASN A 10 18.29 -33.47 16.77
C ASN A 10 19.33 -33.83 17.85
N GLN A 11 19.51 -35.14 18.11
CA GLN A 11 20.45 -35.63 19.13
C GLN A 11 21.93 -35.26 18.88
N TYR A 12 22.27 -34.78 17.68
CA TYR A 12 23.63 -34.42 17.28
C TYR A 12 23.84 -32.90 17.20
N GLY A 13 22.80 -32.08 17.35
CA GLY A 13 22.93 -30.63 17.37
C GLY A 13 21.67 -29.85 17.02
N THR A 14 21.85 -28.53 16.94
CA THR A 14 20.80 -27.56 16.61
C THR A 14 21.23 -26.72 15.42
N HIS A 15 20.27 -26.36 14.57
CA HIS A 15 20.43 -25.36 13.53
C HIS A 15 19.31 -24.34 13.59
N THR A 16 19.63 -23.09 13.27
CA THR A 16 18.69 -21.97 13.30
C THR A 16 18.80 -21.16 12.02
N ALA A 17 17.64 -20.80 11.44
CA ALA A 17 17.53 -19.92 10.29
C ALA A 17 16.59 -18.74 10.60
N GLU A 18 16.95 -17.54 10.17
CA GLU A 18 16.19 -16.32 10.42
C GLU A 18 15.67 -15.72 9.12
N ILE A 19 14.45 -15.16 9.17
CA ILE A 19 13.83 -14.44 8.05
C ILE A 19 13.13 -13.18 8.55
N ASN A 20 13.30 -12.06 7.84
CA ASN A 20 12.55 -10.84 8.10
C ASN A 20 11.35 -10.79 7.16
N ILE A 21 10.15 -10.66 7.73
CA ILE A 21 8.89 -10.53 6.99
C ILE A 21 8.42 -9.09 7.06
N GLU A 22 8.18 -8.49 5.89
CA GLU A 22 7.53 -7.20 5.75
C GLU A 22 6.09 -7.38 5.28
N VAL A 23 5.16 -6.69 5.93
CA VAL A 23 3.76 -6.65 5.53
C VAL A 23 3.49 -5.24 5.05
N LEU A 24 3.25 -5.10 3.75
CA LEU A 24 3.03 -3.81 3.13
C LEU A 24 1.52 -3.56 2.95
N PRO A 25 1.01 -2.38 3.34
CA PRO A 25 -0.39 -2.04 3.12
C PRO A 25 -0.69 -1.86 1.62
N PRO A 26 -1.87 -2.29 1.16
CA PRO A 26 -2.28 -2.05 -0.22
C PRO A 26 -2.52 -0.55 -0.47
N PRO A 27 -2.52 -0.13 -1.75
CA PRO A 27 -2.96 1.20 -2.14
C PRO A 27 -4.39 1.49 -1.66
N THR A 28 -4.60 2.64 -1.03
CA THR A 28 -5.91 3.10 -0.56
C THR A 28 -6.10 4.58 -0.87
N THR A 29 -7.30 4.96 -1.28
CA THR A 29 -7.67 6.37 -1.47
C THR A 29 -8.38 6.89 -0.22
N GLN A 30 -7.92 8.00 0.34
CA GLN A 30 -8.55 8.58 1.54
C GLN A 30 -9.97 9.08 1.27
N GLN A 31 -10.24 9.55 0.04
CA GLN A 31 -11.53 10.06 -0.37
C GLN A 31 -11.91 9.48 -1.73
N LYS A 32 -13.18 9.09 -1.86
CA LYS A 32 -13.77 8.78 -3.16
C LYS A 32 -13.92 10.08 -3.94
N LEU A 33 -13.69 10.00 -5.25
CA LEU A 33 -14.03 11.09 -6.16
C LEU A 33 -15.52 11.38 -6.05
N LYS A 34 -15.85 12.66 -6.08
CA LYS A 34 -17.22 13.14 -6.11
C LYS A 34 -17.45 13.85 -7.43
N ASP A 35 -18.67 13.72 -7.92
CA ASP A 35 -19.10 14.44 -9.11
C ASP A 35 -19.18 15.94 -8.78
N PHE A 36 -18.89 16.75 -9.79
CA PHE A 36 -18.97 18.20 -9.70
C PHE A 36 -20.20 18.67 -10.49
N ASP A 37 -21.11 19.37 -9.84
CA ASP A 37 -22.17 20.16 -10.49
C ASP A 37 -21.66 21.59 -10.68
N LEU A 38 -21.17 21.90 -11.88
CA LEU A 38 -20.58 23.19 -12.21
C LEU A 38 -21.33 23.87 -13.35
N SER A 39 -21.46 25.19 -13.22
CA SER A 39 -21.96 26.07 -14.25
C SER A 39 -20.87 26.46 -15.23
N ARG A 40 -21.27 26.85 -16.45
CA ARG A 40 -20.34 27.29 -17.49
C ARG A 40 -19.43 28.42 -16.99
N GLY A 41 -18.12 28.24 -17.18
CA GLY A 41 -17.09 29.22 -16.78
C GLY A 41 -16.57 29.03 -15.37
N GLN A 42 -17.07 28.05 -14.61
CA GLN A 42 -16.48 27.68 -13.32
C GLN A 42 -15.32 26.68 -13.50
N GLU A 43 -14.32 26.79 -12.63
CA GLU A 43 -13.18 25.88 -12.59
C GLU A 43 -13.45 24.69 -11.66
N ALA A 44 -12.91 23.53 -12.02
CA ALA A 44 -12.97 22.30 -11.23
C ALA A 44 -11.54 21.86 -10.87
N THR A 45 -11.32 21.50 -9.61
CA THR A 45 -10.06 20.88 -9.16
C THR A 45 -10.36 19.48 -8.66
N ILE A 46 -9.84 18.48 -9.35
CA ILE A 46 -9.98 17.08 -8.95
C ILE A 46 -8.73 16.68 -8.14
N THR A 47 -8.92 16.39 -6.86
CA THR A 47 -7.84 16.01 -5.93
C THR A 47 -8.04 14.57 -5.48
N VAL A 48 -6.97 13.77 -5.51
CA VAL A 48 -6.96 12.43 -4.92
C VAL A 48 -5.77 12.28 -4.00
N THR A 49 -6.00 11.72 -2.81
CA THR A 49 -4.94 11.38 -1.86
C THR A 49 -4.87 9.86 -1.75
N ALA A 50 -3.77 9.29 -2.24
CA ALA A 50 -3.50 7.86 -2.15
C ALA A 50 -2.43 7.57 -1.09
N ASN A 51 -2.61 6.47 -0.37
CA ASN A 51 -1.61 5.92 0.55
C ASN A 51 -1.28 4.48 0.12
N GLY A 52 -0.12 4.00 0.51
CA GLY A 52 0.31 2.63 0.25
C GLY A 52 1.83 2.55 0.38
N THR A 53 2.35 1.33 0.53
CA THR A 53 3.78 1.10 0.53
C THR A 53 4.12 0.05 -0.53
N PRO A 54 4.92 0.37 -1.55
CA PRO A 54 5.39 1.71 -1.91
C PRO A 54 4.24 2.65 -2.30
N LEU A 55 4.52 3.95 -2.35
CA LEU A 55 3.53 4.95 -2.76
C LEU A 55 3.00 4.62 -4.18
N PRO A 56 1.67 4.49 -4.37
CA PRO A 56 1.12 4.12 -5.67
C PRO A 56 1.18 5.29 -6.67
N PRO A 57 1.30 5.02 -7.98
CA PRO A 57 1.14 6.04 -9.01
C PRO A 57 -0.32 6.51 -9.12
N CYS A 58 -0.52 7.82 -9.31
CA CYS A 58 -1.83 8.42 -9.56
C CYS A 58 -1.97 8.74 -11.06
N ILE A 59 -2.98 8.15 -11.73
CA ILE A 59 -3.21 8.29 -13.17
C ILE A 59 -4.67 8.71 -13.40
N TRP A 60 -4.88 9.68 -14.28
CA TRP A 60 -6.20 10.18 -14.66
C TRP A 60 -6.61 9.64 -16.03
N PHE A 61 -7.90 9.33 -16.19
CA PHE A 61 -8.50 8.89 -17.44
C PHE A 61 -9.71 9.77 -17.76
N HIS A 62 -9.90 10.06 -19.05
CA HIS A 62 -11.04 10.81 -19.59
C HIS A 62 -11.49 10.12 -20.89
N ASN A 63 -12.80 10.01 -21.11
CA ASN A 63 -13.39 9.45 -22.33
C ASN A 63 -13.81 10.56 -23.28
#